data_AF-A0A9K3KG42-F1
#
_entry.id   AF-A0A9K3KG42-F1
#
_cell.length_a   1.000
_cell.length_b   1.000
_cell.length_c   1.000
_cell.angle_alpha   90.00
_cell.angle_beta   90.00
_cell.angle_gamma   90.00
#
_symmetry.space_group_name_H-M   'P 1'
#
loop_
_entity.id
_entity.type
_entity.pdbx_description
1 polymer ?
#
loop_
_entity_poly.entity_id
_entity_poly.type
_entity_poly.pdbx_seq_one_letter_code
_entity_poly.pdbx_strand_id
1 'polypeptide(L)'
;MSFGWLVAGTARGAYALKHGRASVTYEEVYNQILLPKLSDAVQELGFSPLGATGDWAFSLANTVTSDIRASAMIQKQREKALRGDEEDSDMSQSMAEVMKTFKGAEFLLDPRVWNSKDALSANVPAAGGRFSAAALARFYHELGNLKSFLKPEVLDQIFDASTVEASVSAMQGVTSLTNDSSNHRTKISLGFQLIQTERDSGDFFSGVGHAGVGGSIGFWHKPSGLAVGVMLNKADSGQEVALRILRIIGDHFKI
;
A
#
# COMPACT_ATOMS: atom_id res chain seq x y z
N MET A 1 10.16 -5.18 -3.24
CA MET A 1 9.26 -4.91 -4.37
C MET A 1 8.12 -4.12 -3.80
N SER A 2 7.87 -2.90 -4.28
CA SER A 2 6.67 -2.18 -3.88
C SER A 2 5.55 -2.63 -4.80
N PHE A 3 4.57 -3.29 -4.21
CA PHE A 3 3.30 -3.51 -4.87
C PHE A 3 2.57 -2.17 -4.78
N GLY A 4 2.26 -1.57 -5.94
CA GLY A 4 1.66 -0.25 -6.03
C GLY A 4 0.20 -0.25 -5.62
N TRP A 5 -0.06 -0.46 -4.32
CA TRP A 5 -1.40 -0.47 -3.76
C TRP A 5 -1.92 0.97 -3.60
N LEU A 6 -2.76 1.35 -4.56
CA LEU A 6 -3.97 2.19 -4.50
C LEU A 6 -3.91 3.59 -3.90
N VAL A 7 -3.05 4.43 -4.48
CA VAL A 7 -3.33 5.87 -4.61
C VAL A 7 -4.57 6.17 -5.48
N ALA A 8 -4.92 5.27 -6.41
CA ALA A 8 -6.03 5.50 -7.34
C ALA A 8 -7.40 5.13 -6.74
N GLY A 9 -7.48 4.17 -5.80
CA GLY A 9 -8.77 3.72 -5.21
C GLY A 9 -9.25 4.55 -4.06
N THR A 10 -8.28 5.00 -3.27
CA THR A 10 -8.42 6.10 -2.32
C THR A 10 -9.07 7.32 -2.96
N ALA A 11 -8.57 7.72 -4.13
CA ALA A 11 -9.12 8.83 -4.90
C ALA A 11 -10.48 8.51 -5.55
N ARG A 12 -10.69 7.27 -6.01
CA ARG A 12 -11.95 6.85 -6.66
C ARG A 12 -13.14 6.92 -5.69
N GLY A 13 -12.98 6.40 -4.48
CA GLY A 13 -14.02 6.45 -3.44
C GLY A 13 -14.37 7.89 -3.07
N ALA A 14 -13.36 8.71 -2.76
CA ALA A 14 -13.54 10.12 -2.46
C ALA A 14 -14.18 10.91 -3.61
N TYR A 15 -13.80 10.60 -4.85
CA TYR A 15 -14.37 11.24 -6.04
C TYR A 15 -15.84 10.87 -6.28
N ALA A 16 -16.15 9.57 -6.22
CA ALA A 16 -17.51 9.06 -6.39
C ALA A 16 -18.47 9.74 -5.41
N LEU A 17 -18.03 9.91 -4.16
CA LEU A 17 -18.79 10.56 -3.08
C LEU A 17 -18.96 12.06 -3.32
N LYS A 18 -17.89 12.76 -3.74
CA LYS A 18 -17.93 14.20 -4.05
C LYS A 18 -18.85 14.54 -5.23
N HIS A 19 -18.93 13.68 -6.24
CA HIS A 19 -19.61 13.96 -7.51
C HIS A 19 -20.91 13.18 -7.73
N GLY A 20 -21.32 12.34 -6.79
CA GLY A 20 -22.54 11.53 -6.90
C GLY A 20 -22.51 10.54 -8.07
N ARG A 21 -21.32 10.09 -8.49
CA ARG A 21 -21.13 9.17 -9.62
C ARG A 21 -20.81 7.77 -9.11
N ALA A 22 -21.72 6.83 -9.35
CA ALA A 22 -21.57 5.44 -8.90
C ALA A 22 -20.50 4.66 -9.70
N SER A 23 -20.22 5.05 -10.94
CA SER A 23 -19.25 4.39 -11.81
C SER A 23 -18.26 5.40 -12.40
N VAL A 24 -17.05 5.43 -11.85
CA VAL A 24 -15.88 6.01 -12.50
C VAL A 24 -14.75 4.99 -12.50
N THR A 25 -14.00 4.96 -13.59
CA THR A 25 -12.80 4.13 -13.74
C THR A 25 -11.62 4.77 -13.00
N TYR A 26 -10.57 3.98 -12.73
CA TYR A 26 -9.37 4.49 -12.07
C TYR A 26 -8.61 5.48 -12.96
N GLU A 27 -8.61 5.20 -14.26
CA GLU A 27 -7.99 5.98 -15.31
C GLU A 27 -8.67 7.35 -15.43
N GLU A 28 -10.00 7.40 -15.36
CA GLU A 28 -10.73 8.67 -15.35
C GLU A 28 -10.36 9.48 -14.11
N VAL A 29 -10.40 8.87 -12.92
CA VAL A 29 -10.07 9.56 -11.66
C VAL A 29 -8.63 10.06 -11.68
N TYR A 30 -7.69 9.26 -12.17
CA TYR A 30 -6.30 9.66 -12.24
C TYR A 30 -6.09 10.73 -13.32
N ASN A 31 -6.35 10.42 -14.59
CA ASN A 31 -5.98 11.28 -15.72
C ASN A 31 -6.77 12.60 -15.75
N GLN A 32 -8.05 12.58 -15.38
CA GLN A 32 -8.90 13.77 -15.53
C GLN A 32 -8.91 14.65 -14.27
N ILE A 33 -8.43 14.14 -13.13
CA ILE A 33 -8.76 14.75 -11.83
C ILE A 33 -7.55 14.90 -10.93
N LEU A 34 -6.79 13.82 -10.73
CA LEU A 34 -5.56 13.86 -9.95
C LEU A 34 -4.41 14.44 -10.74
N LEU A 35 -4.10 13.86 -11.91
CA LEU A 35 -2.94 14.18 -12.72
C LEU A 35 -2.83 15.68 -13.02
N PRO A 36 -3.90 16.41 -13.41
CA PRO A 36 -3.81 17.85 -13.67
C PRO A 36 -3.56 18.71 -12.43
N LYS A 37 -3.69 18.12 -11.23
CA LYS A 37 -3.50 18.80 -9.93
C LYS A 37 -2.19 18.42 -9.24
N LEU A 38 -1.54 17.35 -9.71
CA LEU A 38 -0.21 16.97 -9.23
C LEU A 38 0.83 17.85 -9.93
N SER A 39 1.86 18.23 -9.20
CA SER A 39 2.98 18.94 -9.82
C SER A 39 3.78 18.02 -10.74
N ASP A 40 4.44 18.60 -11.74
CA ASP A 40 5.37 17.86 -12.62
C ASP A 40 6.47 17.16 -11.81
N ALA A 41 6.87 17.74 -10.67
CA ALA A 41 7.85 17.15 -9.75
C ALA A 41 7.42 15.78 -9.21
N VAL A 42 6.12 15.50 -9.04
CA VAL A 42 5.65 14.16 -8.63
C VAL A 42 5.97 13.13 -9.72
N GLN A 43 5.73 13.49 -10.99
CA GLN A 43 5.98 12.62 -12.14
C GLN A 43 7.48 12.44 -12.39
N GLU A 44 8.27 13.51 -12.32
CA GLU A 44 9.73 13.50 -12.47
C GLU A 44 10.41 12.62 -11.41
N LEU A 45 9.85 12.55 -10.19
CA LEU A 45 10.33 11.65 -9.14
C LEU A 45 9.98 10.18 -9.38
N GLY A 46 9.32 9.87 -10.49
CA GLY A 46 8.95 8.52 -10.91
C GLY A 46 7.63 8.04 -10.33
N PHE A 47 6.65 8.93 -10.18
CA PHE A 47 5.30 8.53 -9.74
C PHE A 47 4.46 8.01 -10.92
N SER A 48 4.21 6.70 -10.99
CA SER A 48 3.43 6.09 -12.07
C SER A 48 2.42 5.05 -11.58
N PRO A 49 1.17 5.45 -11.30
CA PRO A 49 0.19 4.58 -10.66
C PRO A 49 -0.54 3.62 -11.61
N LEU A 50 -0.46 3.82 -12.92
CA LEU A 50 -1.18 3.03 -13.95
C LEU A 50 -0.24 2.12 -14.77
N GLY A 51 0.86 1.67 -14.15
CA GLY A 51 1.96 1.00 -14.86
C GLY A 51 2.94 2.01 -15.46
N ALA A 52 4.08 1.56 -15.98
CA ALA A 52 5.08 2.41 -16.59
C ALA A 52 5.21 2.11 -18.10
N THR A 53 5.01 3.12 -18.95
CA THR A 53 5.11 2.99 -20.40
C THR A 53 6.30 3.81 -20.93
N GLY A 54 7.42 3.13 -21.24
CA GLY A 54 8.62 3.76 -21.83
C GLY A 54 9.91 3.43 -21.09
N ASP A 55 11.01 4.06 -21.51
CA ASP A 55 12.38 3.80 -20.99
C ASP A 55 12.59 4.20 -19.52
N TRP A 56 11.64 4.93 -18.94
CA TRP A 56 11.59 5.34 -17.53
C TRP A 56 10.95 4.27 -16.63
N ALA A 57 10.49 3.15 -17.18
CA ALA A 57 9.99 2.03 -16.42
C ALA A 57 11.12 1.47 -15.53
N PHE A 58 11.07 1.80 -14.24
CA PHE A 58 12.02 1.35 -13.24
C PHE A 58 12.01 -0.18 -13.17
N SER A 59 12.94 -0.82 -13.88
CA SER A 59 13.04 -2.27 -13.93
C SER A 59 13.77 -2.78 -12.70
N LEU A 60 13.02 -3.37 -11.77
CA LEU A 60 13.56 -4.09 -10.62
C LEU A 60 14.24 -5.42 -11.02
N ALA A 61 14.28 -5.76 -12.31
CA ALA A 61 14.87 -7.01 -12.82
C ALA A 61 16.33 -7.23 -12.40
N ASN A 62 17.05 -6.17 -12.00
CA ASN A 62 18.44 -6.27 -11.54
C ASN A 62 18.58 -6.61 -10.04
N THR A 63 17.48 -6.72 -9.28
CA THR A 63 17.48 -7.11 -7.86
C THR A 63 17.02 -8.57 -7.66
N VAL A 64 17.69 -9.50 -8.35
CA VAL A 64 17.35 -10.94 -8.45
C VAL A 64 17.29 -11.68 -7.10
N THR A 65 17.92 -11.16 -6.05
CA THR A 65 18.08 -11.88 -4.78
C THR A 65 16.85 -11.89 -3.86
N SER A 66 15.91 -10.94 -3.99
CA SER A 66 14.68 -10.92 -3.20
C SER A 66 13.63 -11.92 -3.70
N ASP A 67 13.59 -12.15 -5.00
CA ASP A 67 12.54 -12.90 -5.70
C ASP A 67 12.63 -14.39 -5.38
N ILE A 68 13.86 -14.90 -5.22
CA ILE A 68 14.11 -16.30 -4.89
C ILE A 68 13.59 -16.66 -3.48
N ARG A 69 13.67 -15.73 -2.51
CA ARG A 69 13.28 -16.04 -1.12
C ARG A 69 11.78 -15.98 -0.90
N ALA A 70 11.07 -15.03 -1.50
CA ALA A 70 9.62 -14.94 -1.39
C ALA A 70 8.95 -16.16 -2.07
N SER A 71 9.38 -16.52 -3.28
CA SER A 71 8.93 -17.73 -3.95
C SER A 71 9.29 -19.00 -3.16
N ALA A 72 10.48 -19.06 -2.54
CA ALA A 72 10.86 -20.18 -1.68
C ALA A 72 10.04 -20.25 -0.37
N MET A 73 9.65 -19.12 0.23
CA MET A 73 8.76 -19.11 1.39
C MET A 73 7.35 -19.59 1.04
N ILE A 74 6.78 -19.09 -0.07
CA ILE A 74 5.48 -19.52 -0.57
C ILE A 74 5.50 -21.03 -0.89
N GLN A 75 6.58 -21.49 -1.53
CA GLN A 75 6.74 -22.92 -1.86
C GLN A 75 6.92 -23.78 -0.61
N LYS A 76 7.73 -23.35 0.35
CA LYS A 76 7.92 -24.04 1.63
C LYS A 76 6.64 -24.10 2.47
N GLN A 77 5.83 -23.04 2.44
CA GLN A 77 4.51 -23.03 3.11
C GLN A 77 3.51 -23.93 2.39
N ARG A 78 3.54 -24.00 1.06
CA ARG A 78 2.74 -24.96 0.28
C ARG A 78 3.12 -26.40 0.61
N GLU A 79 4.41 -26.69 0.74
CA GLU A 79 4.92 -27.99 1.14
C GLU A 79 4.52 -28.35 2.59
N LYS A 80 4.58 -27.38 3.52
CA LYS A 80 4.08 -27.56 4.90
C LYS A 80 2.57 -27.83 4.94
N ALA A 81 1.77 -27.05 4.22
CA ALA A 81 0.31 -27.23 4.16
C ALA A 81 -0.10 -28.60 3.57
N LEU A 82 0.66 -29.11 2.61
CA LEU A 82 0.46 -30.45 2.04
C LEU A 82 0.87 -31.59 2.99
N ARG A 83 1.76 -31.32 3.94
CA ARG A 83 2.23 -32.31 4.94
C ARG A 83 1.30 -32.44 6.15
N GLY A 84 0.34 -31.53 6.32
CA GLY A 84 -0.57 -31.55 7.46
C GLY A 84 0.10 -31.17 8.78
N ASP A 85 1.22 -30.47 8.73
CA ASP A 85 1.92 -29.97 9.93
C ASP A 85 1.07 -28.84 10.56
N GLU A 86 0.55 -29.05 11.76
CA GLU A 86 -0.20 -28.06 12.53
C GLU A 86 0.76 -27.02 13.16
N GLU A 87 0.63 -25.74 12.79
CA GLU A 87 1.22 -24.59 13.51
C GLU A 87 0.20 -23.42 13.59
N ASP A 88 0.24 -22.70 14.72
CA ASP A 88 -0.56 -21.55 15.18
C ASP A 88 -1.81 -21.16 14.35
N SER A 89 -2.97 -21.37 14.97
CA SER A 89 -4.29 -21.37 14.35
C SER A 89 -4.71 -20.06 13.68
N ASP A 90 -4.21 -18.90 14.13
CA ASP A 90 -4.65 -17.59 13.61
C ASP A 90 -3.94 -17.19 12.31
N MET A 91 -2.62 -17.42 12.22
CA MET A 91 -1.86 -17.06 11.02
C MET A 91 -2.17 -18.01 9.86
N SER A 92 -2.42 -19.29 10.17
CA SER A 92 -2.79 -20.28 9.14
C SER A 92 -4.18 -20.04 8.57
N GLN A 93 -5.13 -19.53 9.37
CA GLN A 93 -6.48 -19.20 8.92
C GLN A 93 -6.49 -17.97 7.99
N SER A 94 -5.81 -16.88 8.35
CA SER A 94 -5.73 -15.69 7.48
C SER A 94 -5.07 -16.01 6.14
N MET A 95 -3.95 -16.75 6.14
CA MET A 95 -3.29 -17.16 4.92
C MET A 95 -4.14 -18.14 4.11
N ALA A 96 -4.89 -19.03 4.75
CA ALA A 96 -5.83 -19.91 4.07
C ALA A 96 -6.98 -19.14 3.41
N GLU A 97 -7.48 -18.06 4.03
CA GLU A 97 -8.46 -17.17 3.40
C GLU A 97 -7.88 -16.43 2.21
N VAL A 98 -6.66 -15.89 2.33
CA VAL A 98 -5.94 -15.28 1.20
C VAL A 98 -5.77 -16.27 0.05
N MET A 99 -5.32 -17.49 0.34
CA MET A 99 -5.16 -18.53 -0.67
C MET A 99 -6.49 -18.96 -1.30
N LYS A 100 -7.62 -18.86 -0.59
CA LYS A 100 -8.96 -19.04 -1.20
C LYS A 100 -9.27 -17.92 -2.19
N THR A 101 -8.95 -16.67 -1.88
CA THR A 101 -9.15 -15.52 -2.78
C THR A 101 -8.32 -15.63 -4.06
N PHE A 102 -7.12 -16.22 -3.97
CA PHE A 102 -6.21 -16.41 -5.11
C PHE A 102 -6.31 -17.78 -5.78
N LYS A 103 -7.33 -18.60 -5.47
CA LYS A 103 -7.47 -19.93 -6.07
C LYS A 103 -7.61 -19.83 -7.60
N GLY A 104 -6.69 -20.44 -8.34
CA GLY A 104 -6.59 -20.36 -9.80
C GLY A 104 -5.84 -19.11 -10.33
N ALA A 105 -5.39 -18.23 -9.43
CA ALA A 105 -4.59 -17.04 -9.73
C ALA A 105 -3.37 -16.92 -8.80
N GLU A 106 -2.86 -18.04 -8.30
CA GLU A 106 -1.79 -18.10 -7.30
C GLU A 106 -0.47 -17.50 -7.83
N PHE A 107 -0.29 -17.50 -9.14
CA PHE A 107 0.85 -16.86 -9.80
C PHE A 107 0.95 -15.36 -9.52
N LEU A 108 -0.15 -14.70 -9.13
CA LEU A 108 -0.13 -13.28 -8.72
C LEU A 108 0.62 -13.03 -7.42
N LEU A 109 0.88 -14.06 -6.62
CA LEU A 109 1.72 -13.95 -5.42
C LEU A 109 3.21 -14.06 -5.73
N ASP A 110 3.56 -14.47 -6.96
CA ASP A 110 4.94 -14.55 -7.41
C ASP A 110 5.46 -13.15 -7.78
N PRO A 111 6.45 -12.61 -7.06
CA PRO A 111 6.98 -11.29 -7.35
C PRO A 111 7.57 -11.17 -8.77
N ARG A 112 8.01 -12.28 -9.37
CA ARG A 112 8.53 -12.32 -10.75
C ARG A 112 7.46 -11.96 -11.78
N VAL A 113 6.19 -12.30 -11.52
CA VAL A 113 5.07 -11.94 -12.41
C VAL A 113 4.97 -10.42 -12.49
N TRP A 114 5.07 -9.73 -11.36
CA TRP A 114 5.04 -8.27 -11.31
C TRP A 114 6.31 -7.61 -11.83
N ASN A 115 7.42 -8.33 -11.95
CA ASN A 115 8.64 -7.84 -12.61
C ASN A 115 8.68 -8.14 -14.12
N SER A 116 7.68 -8.82 -14.67
CA SER A 116 7.59 -9.08 -16.11
C SER A 116 7.28 -7.80 -16.89
N LYS A 117 7.70 -7.75 -18.16
CA LYS A 117 7.39 -6.62 -19.05
C LYS A 117 5.89 -6.40 -19.19
N ASP A 118 5.13 -7.49 -19.30
CA ASP A 118 3.68 -7.43 -19.44
C ASP A 118 3.05 -6.78 -18.22
N ALA A 119 3.39 -7.23 -17.00
CA ALA A 119 2.87 -6.63 -15.76
C ALA A 119 3.37 -5.20 -15.52
N LEU A 120 4.58 -4.85 -15.97
CA LEU A 120 5.10 -3.48 -15.89
C LEU A 120 4.34 -2.51 -16.79
N SER A 121 3.94 -2.97 -17.98
CA SER A 121 3.17 -2.20 -18.96
C SER A 121 1.66 -2.26 -18.73
N ALA A 122 1.18 -3.25 -17.97
CA ALA A 122 -0.23 -3.43 -17.69
C ALA A 122 -0.73 -2.35 -16.74
N ASN A 123 -1.90 -1.81 -17.08
CA ASN A 123 -2.62 -0.91 -16.20
C ASN A 123 -3.37 -1.71 -15.13
N VAL A 124 -2.71 -1.97 -14.02
CA VAL A 124 -3.28 -2.65 -12.85
C VAL A 124 -3.23 -1.68 -11.65
N PRO A 125 -4.21 -0.79 -11.47
CA PRO A 125 -4.18 0.24 -10.43
C PRO A 125 -4.07 -0.30 -9.01
N ALA A 126 -4.45 -1.56 -8.81
CA ALA A 126 -4.40 -2.25 -7.53
C ALA A 126 -2.99 -2.69 -7.09
N ALA A 127 -2.07 -2.89 -8.02
CA ALA A 127 -0.79 -3.54 -7.71
C ALA A 127 0.39 -3.17 -8.65
N GLY A 128 0.11 -2.63 -9.84
CA GLY A 128 1.08 -2.36 -10.89
C GLY A 128 1.82 -1.02 -10.79
N GLY A 129 1.43 -0.16 -9.82
CA GLY A 129 2.05 1.15 -9.63
C GLY A 129 3.55 1.08 -9.36
N ARG A 130 4.31 2.03 -9.91
CA ARG A 130 5.76 2.16 -9.74
C ARG A 130 6.08 3.54 -9.21
N PHE A 131 6.81 3.57 -8.10
CA PHE A 131 7.11 4.78 -7.37
C PHE A 131 8.53 4.71 -6.82
N SER A 132 9.19 5.86 -6.68
CA SER A 132 10.27 6.03 -5.71
C SER A 132 9.69 6.40 -4.33
N ALA A 133 10.48 6.25 -3.26
CA ALA A 133 10.06 6.71 -1.93
C ALA A 133 9.78 8.23 -1.92
N ALA A 134 10.60 9.01 -2.62
CA ALA A 134 10.43 10.46 -2.75
C ALA A 134 9.16 10.81 -3.53
N ALA A 135 8.87 10.14 -4.63
CA ALA A 135 7.63 10.30 -5.39
C ALA A 135 6.40 10.00 -4.54
N LEU A 136 6.44 8.91 -3.77
CA LEU A 136 5.32 8.51 -2.91
C LEU A 136 5.09 9.52 -1.78
N ALA A 137 6.16 9.95 -1.11
CA ALA A 137 6.09 10.98 -0.08
C ALA A 137 5.54 12.31 -0.64
N ARG A 138 6.05 12.73 -1.81
CA ARG A 138 5.59 13.96 -2.47
C ARG A 138 4.12 13.87 -2.87
N PHE A 139 3.70 12.72 -3.41
CA PHE A 139 2.31 12.47 -3.75
C PHE A 139 1.41 12.64 -2.52
N TYR A 140 1.73 12.01 -1.38
CA TYR A 140 0.92 12.14 -0.15
C TYR A 140 0.97 13.55 0.44
N HIS A 141 2.10 14.25 0.32
CA HIS A 141 2.20 15.65 0.72
C HIS A 141 1.26 16.53 -0.10
N GLU A 142 1.24 16.37 -1.41
CA GLU A 142 0.32 17.12 -2.27
C GLU A 142 -1.12 16.73 -2.01
N LEU A 143 -1.43 15.43 -1.88
CA LEU A 143 -2.77 14.95 -1.59
C LEU A 143 -3.35 15.54 -0.29
N GLY A 144 -2.56 15.59 0.79
CA GLY A 144 -2.96 16.18 2.06
C GLY A 144 -3.15 17.69 2.01
N ASN A 145 -2.44 18.38 1.11
CA ASN A 145 -2.48 19.83 0.95
C ASN A 145 -3.42 20.32 -0.18
N LEU A 146 -3.89 19.42 -1.04
CA LEU A 146 -4.81 19.71 -2.14
C LEU A 146 -6.23 19.92 -1.59
N LYS A 147 -6.46 21.08 -0.96
CA LYS A 147 -7.81 21.57 -0.58
C LYS A 147 -8.78 21.60 -1.77
N SER A 148 -8.25 21.70 -2.99
CA SER A 148 -9.01 21.69 -4.25
C SER A 148 -9.41 20.27 -4.70
N PHE A 149 -8.75 19.22 -4.18
CA PHE A 149 -9.03 17.83 -4.52
C PHE A 149 -9.97 17.21 -3.47
N LEU A 150 -9.52 17.11 -2.21
CA LEU A 150 -10.32 16.66 -1.08
C LEU A 150 -10.77 17.86 -0.27
N LYS A 151 -12.08 18.01 -0.08
CA LYS A 151 -12.59 19.01 0.85
C LYS A 151 -12.18 18.61 2.27
N PRO A 152 -12.02 19.56 3.22
CA PRO A 152 -11.69 19.25 4.60
C PRO A 152 -12.60 18.18 5.22
N GLU A 153 -13.90 18.20 4.90
CA GLU A 153 -14.86 17.24 5.45
C GLU A 153 -14.62 15.81 4.94
N VAL A 154 -14.09 15.66 3.72
CA VAL A 154 -13.72 14.34 3.18
C VAL A 154 -12.45 13.84 3.83
N LEU A 155 -11.48 14.73 4.10
CA LEU A 155 -10.30 14.37 4.89
C LEU A 155 -10.71 13.93 6.29
N ASP A 156 -11.61 14.66 6.96
CA ASP A 156 -12.12 14.29 8.27
C ASP A 156 -12.80 12.90 8.23
N GLN A 157 -13.63 12.61 7.21
CA GLN A 157 -14.21 11.27 7.02
C GLN A 157 -13.17 10.16 6.82
N ILE A 158 -12.03 10.46 6.20
CA ILE A 158 -10.94 9.50 6.05
C ILE A 158 -10.26 9.23 7.40
N PHE A 159 -10.04 10.28 8.21
CA PHE A 159 -9.46 10.17 9.54
C PHE A 159 -10.42 9.54 10.58
N ASP A 160 -11.73 9.71 10.39
CA ASP A 160 -12.80 9.09 11.20
C ASP A 160 -13.05 7.61 10.83
N ALA A 161 -12.08 6.95 10.18
CA ALA A 161 -12.17 5.57 9.72
C ALA A 161 -12.73 4.65 10.80
N SER A 162 -14.00 4.29 10.64
CA SER A 162 -14.77 3.44 11.55
C SER A 162 -15.06 2.06 10.96
N THR A 163 -14.80 1.89 9.65
CA THR A 163 -15.09 0.65 8.96
C THR A 163 -13.90 -0.29 9.06
N VAL A 164 -14.12 -1.40 9.77
CA VAL A 164 -13.21 -2.55 9.75
C VAL A 164 -13.63 -3.40 8.57
N GLU A 165 -12.86 -3.35 7.48
CA GLU A 165 -13.16 -4.15 6.31
C GLU A 165 -12.56 -5.55 6.52
N ALA A 166 -13.41 -6.55 6.78
CA ALA A 166 -12.99 -7.90 7.15
C ALA A 166 -12.22 -8.61 6.01
N SER A 167 -12.64 -8.41 4.75
CA SER A 167 -11.96 -8.95 3.56
C SER A 167 -10.57 -8.35 3.37
N VAL A 168 -10.42 -7.06 3.68
CA VAL A 168 -9.12 -6.38 3.60
C VAL A 168 -8.26 -6.72 4.81
N SER A 169 -8.85 -6.94 5.98
CA SER A 169 -8.16 -7.47 7.16
C SER A 169 -7.66 -8.91 6.93
N ALA A 170 -8.33 -9.72 6.12
CA ALA A 170 -7.83 -11.05 5.73
C ALA A 170 -6.65 -10.97 4.75
N MET A 171 -6.73 -10.12 3.71
CA MET A 171 -5.64 -9.93 2.74
C MET A 171 -4.43 -9.20 3.31
N GLN A 172 -4.67 -8.27 4.22
CA GLN A 172 -3.64 -7.42 4.80
C GLN A 172 -3.27 -7.86 6.21
N GLY A 173 -3.98 -8.76 6.89
CA GLY A 173 -3.65 -9.19 8.26
C GLY A 173 -2.22 -9.74 8.44
N VAL A 174 -1.59 -10.16 7.34
CA VAL A 174 -0.18 -10.60 7.31
C VAL A 174 0.79 -9.49 6.85
N THR A 175 0.31 -8.42 6.21
CA THR A 175 1.13 -7.35 5.59
C THR A 175 0.79 -5.91 6.05
N SER A 176 -0.23 -5.78 6.90
CA SER A 176 -0.78 -4.53 7.40
C SER A 176 -0.02 -4.10 8.64
N LEU A 177 0.65 -2.96 8.50
CA LEU A 177 1.27 -2.23 9.59
C LEU A 177 0.24 -1.49 10.45
N THR A 178 -1.05 -1.62 10.12
CA THR A 178 -2.14 -0.81 10.70
C THR A 178 -2.89 -1.51 11.83
N ASN A 179 -2.28 -2.53 12.42
CA ASN A 179 -2.87 -3.26 13.53
C ASN A 179 -3.13 -2.29 14.69
N ASP A 180 -4.41 -2.06 14.98
CA ASP A 180 -4.82 -1.65 16.31
C ASP A 180 -4.19 -2.65 17.29
N SER A 181 -3.31 -2.17 18.17
CA SER A 181 -2.56 -3.00 19.13
C SER A 181 -3.47 -3.85 20.01
N SER A 182 -4.76 -3.51 20.08
CA SER A 182 -5.77 -4.27 20.82
C SER A 182 -6.50 -5.34 20.01
N ASN A 183 -6.55 -5.27 18.67
CA ASN A 183 -7.48 -6.08 17.87
C ASN A 183 -6.99 -6.51 16.47
N HIS A 184 -5.77 -6.17 16.05
CA HIS A 184 -5.20 -6.58 14.74
C HIS A 184 -6.07 -6.21 13.53
N ARG A 185 -6.88 -5.16 13.64
CA ARG A 185 -7.84 -4.73 12.61
C ARG A 185 -7.30 -3.55 11.85
N THR A 186 -7.27 -3.68 10.52
CA THR A 186 -6.94 -2.58 9.61
C THR A 186 -8.15 -1.65 9.51
N LYS A 187 -7.96 -0.37 9.82
CA LYS A 187 -9.00 0.66 9.66
C LYS A 187 -8.89 1.27 8.27
N ILE A 188 -9.97 1.20 7.50
CA ILE A 188 -10.03 1.73 6.13
C ILE A 188 -11.20 2.70 6.00
N SER A 189 -10.98 3.79 5.27
CA SER A 189 -12.02 4.74 4.88
C SER A 189 -11.76 5.27 3.48
N LEU A 190 -12.77 5.20 2.61
CA LEU A 190 -12.72 5.66 1.23
C LEU A 190 -11.51 5.11 0.43
N GLY A 191 -11.02 3.93 0.80
CA GLY A 191 -9.85 3.28 0.20
C GLY A 191 -8.51 3.62 0.87
N PHE A 192 -8.46 4.55 1.82
CA PHE A 192 -7.26 4.85 2.60
C PHE A 192 -7.20 4.00 3.86
N GLN A 193 -5.99 3.64 4.24
CA GLN A 193 -5.71 3.04 5.54
C GLN A 193 -5.30 4.12 6.55
N LEU A 194 -5.69 3.91 7.79
CA LEU A 194 -5.08 4.61 8.92
C LEU A 194 -3.81 3.85 9.34
N ILE A 195 -2.65 4.35 8.93
CA ILE A 195 -1.35 3.81 9.34
C ILE A 195 -1.08 4.25 10.78
N GLN A 196 -0.94 3.32 11.70
CA GLN A 196 -0.59 3.60 13.09
C GLN A 196 0.77 2.99 13.42
N THR A 197 1.62 3.72 14.13
CA THR A 197 2.93 3.23 14.56
C THR A 197 3.26 3.77 15.94
N GLU A 198 3.97 2.95 16.70
CA GLU A 198 4.52 3.27 18.01
C GLU A 198 5.88 3.95 17.88
N ARG A 199 6.18 4.94 18.71
CA ARG A 199 7.49 5.56 18.90
C ARG A 199 8.32 4.80 19.94
N ASP A 200 9.62 5.09 20.05
CA ASP A 200 10.44 4.53 21.13
C ASP A 200 9.99 5.03 22.52
N SER A 201 9.27 6.15 22.60
CA SER A 201 8.65 6.64 23.84
C SER A 201 7.44 5.82 24.31
N GLY A 202 6.92 4.91 23.47
CA GLY A 202 5.67 4.19 23.71
C GLY A 202 4.41 4.96 23.29
N ASP A 203 4.54 6.21 22.81
CA ASP A 203 3.43 6.95 22.23
C ASP A 203 3.15 6.48 20.80
N PHE A 204 1.90 6.63 20.35
CA PHE A 204 1.51 6.30 18.97
C PHE A 204 1.31 7.56 18.13
N PHE A 205 1.63 7.45 16.84
CA PHE A 205 1.22 8.41 15.83
C PHE A 205 0.47 7.71 14.71
N SER A 206 -0.36 8.48 14.00
CA SER A 206 -1.19 7.93 12.94
C SER A 206 -1.32 8.84 11.72
N GLY A 207 -1.17 8.26 10.54
CA GLY A 207 -1.27 8.94 9.26
C GLY A 207 -2.27 8.27 8.33
N VAL A 208 -2.79 9.04 7.39
CA VAL A 208 -3.70 8.54 6.36
C VAL A 208 -2.91 8.22 5.11
N GLY A 209 -3.04 6.99 4.64
CA GLY A 209 -2.20 6.50 3.55
C GLY A 209 -2.53 5.09 3.11
N HIS A 210 -1.49 4.34 2.75
CA HIS A 210 -1.59 2.94 2.41
C HIS A 210 -0.24 2.23 2.60
N ALA A 211 -0.30 0.99 3.08
CA ALA A 211 0.79 0.03 3.14
C ALA A 211 0.61 -1.04 2.04
N GLY A 212 1.67 -1.32 1.30
CA GLY A 212 1.70 -2.33 0.27
C GLY A 212 2.30 -3.64 0.76
N VAL A 213 1.90 -4.74 0.13
CA VAL A 213 2.55 -6.04 0.29
C VAL A 213 4.05 -5.89 0.03
N GLY A 214 4.90 -6.48 0.87
CA GLY A 214 6.36 -6.36 0.78
C GLY A 214 6.98 -5.18 1.56
N GLY A 215 6.17 -4.40 2.27
CA GLY A 215 6.64 -3.43 3.28
C GLY A 215 6.82 -1.99 2.77
N SER A 216 6.33 -1.66 1.58
CA SER A 216 6.24 -0.26 1.15
C SER A 216 5.10 0.47 1.88
N ILE A 217 5.29 1.73 2.22
CA ILE A 217 4.31 2.53 2.95
C ILE A 217 4.32 3.95 2.38
N GLY A 218 3.16 4.54 2.17
CA GLY A 218 3.04 5.98 1.98
C GLY A 218 1.89 6.53 2.80
N PHE A 219 2.11 7.62 3.53
CA PHE A 219 1.03 8.28 4.27
C PHE A 219 1.32 9.76 4.52
N TRP A 220 0.27 10.45 4.95
CA TRP A 220 0.32 11.84 5.40
C TRP A 220 -0.11 11.95 6.87
N HIS A 221 0.75 12.55 7.70
CA HIS A 221 0.49 12.85 9.11
C HIS A 221 -0.12 14.25 9.24
N LYS A 222 -1.45 14.32 9.27
CA LYS A 222 -2.24 15.57 9.28
C LYS A 222 -1.78 16.60 10.33
N PRO A 223 -1.53 16.24 11.61
CA PRO A 223 -1.14 17.24 12.62
C PRO A 223 0.15 18.01 12.26
N SER A 224 1.13 17.32 11.67
CA SER A 224 2.42 17.90 11.32
C SER A 224 2.54 18.40 9.88
N GLY A 225 1.64 17.95 9.00
CA GLY A 225 1.78 18.13 7.55
C GLY A 225 2.87 17.24 6.90
N LEU A 226 3.57 16.40 7.67
CA LEU A 226 4.61 15.50 7.17
C LEU A 226 4.00 14.41 6.29
N ALA A 227 4.61 14.14 5.14
CA ALA A 227 4.31 12.98 4.33
C ALA A 227 5.52 12.05 4.29
N VAL A 228 5.26 10.76 4.41
CA VAL A 228 6.27 9.72 4.51
C VAL A 228 6.08 8.75 3.36
N GLY A 229 7.20 8.36 2.74
CA GLY A 229 7.27 7.30 1.74
C GLY A 229 8.41 6.35 2.10
N VAL A 230 8.08 5.07 2.30
CA VAL A 230 9.02 3.99 2.58
C VAL A 230 8.91 2.98 1.45
N MET A 231 10.04 2.62 0.85
CA MET A 231 10.09 1.66 -0.25
C MET A 231 11.21 0.65 0.01
N LEU A 232 10.86 -0.63 -0.06
CA LEU A 232 11.80 -1.73 0.14
C LEU A 232 11.96 -2.51 -1.17
N ASN A 233 13.20 -2.79 -1.56
CA ASN A 233 13.50 -3.63 -2.72
C ASN A 233 13.31 -5.12 -2.40
N LYS A 234 13.52 -5.52 -1.14
CA LYS A 234 13.28 -6.87 -0.65
C LYS A 234 11.92 -6.93 0.03
N ALA A 235 11.04 -7.79 -0.49
CA ALA A 235 9.79 -8.09 0.20
C ALA A 235 10.12 -8.78 1.53
N ASP A 236 9.66 -8.19 2.62
CA ASP A 236 9.74 -8.76 3.95
C ASP A 236 8.32 -9.03 4.45
N SER A 237 8.04 -10.28 4.79
CA SER A 237 6.77 -10.69 5.39
C SER A 237 6.65 -10.22 6.84
N GLY A 238 7.77 -9.86 7.49
CA GLY A 238 7.82 -9.54 8.90
C GLY A 238 7.53 -8.08 9.25
N GLN A 239 7.38 -7.17 8.27
CA GLN A 239 7.11 -5.73 8.44
C GLN A 239 8.13 -4.94 9.31
N GLU A 240 9.01 -5.62 10.02
CA GLU A 240 9.92 -5.11 11.05
C GLU A 240 10.82 -4.00 10.52
N VAL A 241 11.37 -4.17 9.31
CA VAL A 241 12.22 -3.14 8.69
C VAL A 241 11.43 -1.85 8.48
N ALA A 242 10.20 -1.96 7.99
CA ALA A 242 9.36 -0.79 7.72
C ALA A 242 8.94 -0.12 9.04
N LEU A 243 8.55 -0.89 10.06
CA LEU A 243 8.23 -0.37 11.40
C LEU A 243 9.40 0.33 12.06
N ARG A 244 10.61 -0.21 11.99
CA ARG A 244 11.82 0.45 12.52
C ARG A 244 12.11 1.77 11.83
N ILE A 245 11.95 1.82 10.51
CA ILE A 245 12.09 3.09 9.76
C ILE A 245 11.03 4.09 10.25
N LEU A 246 9.78 3.66 10.43
CA LEU A 246 8.72 4.53 10.91
C LEU A 246 8.94 5.02 12.35
N ARG A 247 9.45 4.18 13.25
CA ARG A 247 9.87 4.56 14.61
C ARG A 247 10.90 5.69 14.59
N ILE A 248 11.98 5.50 13.83
CA ILE A 248 13.04 6.50 13.67
C ILE A 248 12.48 7.82 13.13
N ILE A 249 11.58 7.76 12.15
CA ILE A 249 10.91 8.95 11.60
C ILE A 249 10.05 9.63 12.66
N GLY A 250 9.24 8.86 13.40
CA GLY A 250 8.39 9.32 14.48
C GLY A 250 9.19 10.08 15.54
N ASP A 251 10.30 9.50 15.99
CA ASP A 251 11.17 10.09 17.01
C ASP A 251 11.91 11.32 16.48
N HIS A 252 12.45 11.27 15.25
CA HIS A 252 13.21 12.37 14.67
C HIS A 252 12.35 13.61 14.44
N PHE A 253 11.15 13.43 13.88
CA PHE A 253 10.23 14.52 13.56
C PHE A 253 9.24 14.84 14.67
N LYS A 254 9.24 14.06 15.76
CA LYS A 254 8.32 14.18 16.91
C LYS A 254 6.85 14.15 16.48
N ILE A 255 6.53 13.30 15.48
CA ILE A 255 5.18 13.15 14.91
C ILE A 255 4.41 12.02 15.52
#